data_AF-A0A1K1RXM7-F1
#
_entry.id   AF-A0A1K1RXM7-F1
#
_cell.length_a   1.000
_cell.length_b   1.000
_cell.length_c   1.000
_cell.angle_alpha   90.00
_cell.angle_beta   90.00
_cell.angle_gamma   90.00
#
_symmetry.space_group_name_H-M   'P 1'
#
loop_
_entity.id
_entity.type
_entity.pdbx_description
1 polymer ?
#
loop_
_entity_poly.entity_id
_entity_poly.type
_entity_poly.pdbx_seq_one_letter_code
_entity_poly.pdbx_strand_id
1 'polypeptide(L)'
;MKLLECVNINSGINQTKHPEGEAYLLQSSDFDNSGTLLANVKPSILHRDRLQKHYLNKGDVLVMARGHNGFKAFVFDGGKTPAVASAVFLVLRIKHADVHPAYLAWYINLGSTQELLISTSRGSALPAINKSILGELEITIPPLSVQQNIVALYKLKKEESNILKKLDELKTKALEVKLKGLINII
;
A
#
# COMPACT_ATOMS: atom_id res chain seq x y z
N MET A 1 18.04 -1.24 -13.53
CA MET A 1 17.74 -2.63 -13.14
C MET A 1 16.24 -2.81 -13.31
N LYS A 2 15.77 -3.91 -13.91
CA LYS A 2 14.34 -4.18 -14.00
C LYS A 2 13.82 -4.72 -12.68
N LEU A 3 12.57 -4.39 -12.31
CA LEU A 3 11.99 -4.84 -11.05
C LEU A 3 12.03 -6.36 -10.91
N LEU A 4 11.70 -7.10 -11.98
CA LEU A 4 11.71 -8.58 -12.01
C LEU A 4 13.07 -9.22 -11.69
N GLU A 5 14.16 -8.48 -11.84
CA GLU A 5 15.51 -8.94 -11.50
C GLU A 5 15.67 -9.03 -9.99
N CYS A 6 15.02 -8.14 -9.22
CA CYS A 6 15.20 -8.04 -7.78
C CYS A 6 14.05 -8.61 -6.92
N VAL A 7 12.89 -8.92 -7.51
CA VAL A 7 11.73 -9.46 -6.79
C VAL A 7 11.07 -10.64 -7.53
N ASN A 8 10.34 -11.46 -6.78
CA ASN A 8 9.34 -12.39 -7.30
C ASN A 8 7.96 -11.72 -7.28
N ILE A 9 7.21 -11.79 -8.38
CA ILE A 9 5.88 -11.17 -8.49
C ILE A 9 4.80 -12.26 -8.50
N ASN A 10 4.01 -12.29 -7.43
CA ASN A 10 2.85 -13.16 -7.30
C ASN A 10 1.55 -12.37 -7.39
N SER A 11 0.48 -13.03 -7.82
CA SER A 11 -0.85 -12.42 -7.76
C SER A 11 -1.45 -12.76 -6.40
N GLY A 12 -2.17 -11.80 -5.82
CA GLY A 12 -3.11 -12.10 -4.76
C GLY A 12 -4.21 -13.04 -5.24
N ILE A 13 -5.05 -13.49 -4.31
CA ILE A 13 -6.03 -14.54 -4.56
C ILE A 13 -7.46 -14.06 -4.40
N ASN A 14 -8.37 -14.69 -5.13
CA ASN A 14 -9.80 -14.55 -4.88
C ASN A 14 -10.19 -15.52 -3.76
N GLN A 15 -10.69 -14.97 -2.65
CA GLN A 15 -11.27 -15.73 -1.55
C GLN A 15 -12.53 -15.02 -1.06
N THR A 16 -13.52 -15.81 -0.65
CA THR A 16 -14.75 -15.30 -0.05
C THR A 16 -14.54 -15.17 1.45
N LYS A 17 -15.03 -14.05 2.02
CA LYS A 17 -14.95 -13.85 3.47
C LYS A 17 -15.85 -14.85 4.21
N HIS A 18 -15.36 -15.34 5.35
CA HIS A 18 -16.05 -16.22 6.26
C HIS A 18 -16.11 -15.55 7.65
N PRO A 19 -17.27 -15.54 8.34
CA PRO A 19 -17.41 -14.94 9.67
C PRO A 19 -16.46 -15.53 10.71
N GLU A 20 -16.22 -16.84 10.63
CA GLU A 20 -15.30 -17.59 11.50
C GLU A 20 -13.91 -17.73 10.85
N GLY A 21 -13.44 -16.69 10.15
CA GLY A 21 -12.12 -16.72 9.53
C GLY A 21 -11.00 -16.86 10.57
N GLU A 22 -9.92 -17.54 10.19
CA GLU A 22 -8.73 -17.75 11.03
C GLU A 22 -7.49 -17.05 10.44
N ALA A 23 -7.55 -16.70 9.16
CA ALA A 23 -6.51 -15.97 8.44
C ALA A 23 -7.07 -14.66 7.86
N TYR A 24 -6.19 -13.69 7.62
CA TYR A 24 -6.53 -12.37 7.09
C TYR A 24 -6.53 -12.36 5.56
N LEU A 25 -7.61 -11.87 4.96
CA LEU A 25 -7.65 -11.53 3.53
C LEU A 25 -7.51 -10.01 3.39
N LEU A 26 -6.32 -9.55 3.04
CA LEU A 26 -6.03 -8.11 2.95
C LEU A 26 -6.56 -7.53 1.63
N GLN A 27 -7.35 -6.47 1.74
CA GLN A 27 -7.92 -5.69 0.65
C GLN A 27 -7.38 -4.26 0.68
N SER A 28 -7.58 -3.50 -0.40
CA SER A 28 -7.13 -2.10 -0.46
C SER A 28 -7.74 -1.22 0.63
N SER A 29 -8.98 -1.50 1.04
CA SER A 29 -9.68 -0.80 2.13
C SER A 29 -9.11 -1.05 3.52
N ASP A 30 -8.29 -2.09 3.68
CA ASP A 30 -7.69 -2.45 4.96
C ASP A 30 -6.44 -1.62 5.28
N PHE A 31 -6.00 -0.79 4.33
CA PHE A 31 -4.87 0.13 4.49
C PHE A 31 -5.38 1.56 4.54
N ASP A 32 -4.81 2.36 5.43
CA ASP A 32 -5.07 3.80 5.44
C ASP A 32 -4.33 4.53 4.30
N ASN A 33 -4.52 5.85 4.23
CA ASN A 33 -3.78 6.70 3.29
C ASN A 33 -2.26 6.72 3.56
N SER A 34 -1.86 6.32 4.77
CA SER A 34 -0.46 6.19 5.13
C SER A 34 0.19 4.90 4.62
N GLY A 35 -0.62 3.94 4.17
CA GLY A 35 -0.18 2.61 3.77
C GLY A 35 0.00 1.66 4.95
N THR A 36 -0.52 2.05 6.12
CA THR A 36 -0.51 1.27 7.34
C THR A 36 -1.77 0.42 7.41
N LEU A 37 -1.60 -0.84 7.80
CA LEU A 37 -2.70 -1.78 7.96
C LEU A 37 -3.56 -1.37 9.17
N LEU A 38 -4.87 -1.19 8.95
CA LEU A 38 -5.79 -0.72 9.98
C LEU A 38 -5.90 -1.71 11.15
N ALA A 39 -6.03 -1.19 12.37
CA ALA A 39 -6.07 -2.00 13.59
C ALA A 39 -7.29 -2.93 13.66
N ASN A 40 -8.42 -2.50 13.11
CA ASN A 40 -9.72 -3.19 13.16
C ASN A 40 -9.89 -4.30 12.12
N VAL A 41 -8.89 -4.57 11.28
CA VAL A 41 -8.94 -5.67 10.30
C VAL A 41 -8.99 -6.99 11.06
N LYS A 42 -9.99 -7.82 10.76
CA LYS A 42 -10.22 -9.11 11.40
C LYS A 42 -9.86 -10.27 10.47
N PRO A 43 -9.51 -11.44 11.01
CA PRO A 43 -9.49 -12.68 10.26
C PRO A 43 -10.81 -12.88 9.51
N SER A 44 -10.74 -13.32 8.27
CA SER A 44 -11.90 -13.40 7.39
C SER A 44 -11.85 -14.54 6.39
N ILE A 45 -10.86 -15.43 6.42
CA ILE A 45 -10.87 -16.64 5.60
C ILE A 45 -10.45 -17.84 6.43
N LEU A 46 -11.00 -19.00 6.11
CA LEU A 46 -10.62 -20.27 6.75
C LEU A 46 -9.22 -20.68 6.30
N HIS A 47 -8.41 -21.21 7.21
CA HIS A 47 -7.14 -21.83 6.89
C HIS A 47 -7.37 -23.03 5.95
N ARG A 48 -6.53 -23.14 4.90
CA ARG A 48 -6.51 -24.31 3.99
C ARG A 48 -5.09 -24.51 3.50
N ASP A 49 -4.63 -25.75 3.37
CA ASP A 49 -3.26 -26.07 2.95
C ASP A 49 -2.85 -25.39 1.64
N ARG A 50 -3.78 -25.30 0.68
CA ARG A 50 -3.58 -24.61 -0.60
C ARG A 50 -3.21 -23.12 -0.48
N LEU A 51 -3.50 -22.49 0.66
CA LEU A 51 -3.21 -21.08 0.94
C LEU A 51 -1.78 -20.87 1.43
N GLN A 52 -1.07 -21.91 1.90
CA GLN A 52 0.26 -21.76 2.48
C GLN A 52 1.24 -21.04 1.55
N LYS A 53 1.23 -21.37 0.25
CA LYS A 53 2.07 -20.71 -0.76
C LYS A 53 1.72 -19.23 -1.03
N HIS A 54 0.55 -18.78 -0.58
CA HIS A 54 0.06 -17.41 -0.74
C HIS A 54 0.20 -16.57 0.52
N TYR A 55 0.68 -17.15 1.62
CA TYR A 55 0.90 -16.38 2.83
C TYR A 55 1.96 -15.31 2.63
N LEU A 56 1.63 -14.13 3.13
CA LEU A 56 2.49 -12.97 3.13
C LEU A 56 3.58 -13.12 4.19
N ASN A 57 4.78 -12.73 3.81
CA ASN A 57 5.92 -12.62 4.69
C ASN A 57 6.11 -11.16 5.07
N LYS A 58 6.56 -10.90 6.29
CA LYS A 58 7.01 -9.56 6.67
C LYS A 58 8.02 -9.03 5.65
N GLY A 59 7.78 -7.83 5.15
CA GLY A 59 8.58 -7.21 4.10
C GLY A 59 8.10 -7.48 2.67
N ASP A 60 7.07 -8.30 2.45
CA ASP A 60 6.40 -8.35 1.14
C ASP A 60 5.80 -6.98 0.82
N VAL A 61 5.90 -6.56 -0.45
CA VAL A 61 5.32 -5.30 -0.93
C VAL A 61 4.06 -5.61 -1.74
N LEU A 62 2.92 -5.06 -1.31
CA LEU A 62 1.61 -5.22 -1.94
C LEU A 62 1.33 -4.03 -2.86
N VAL A 63 1.25 -4.25 -4.16
CA VAL A 63 0.98 -3.22 -5.16
C VAL A 63 -0.43 -3.39 -5.70
N MET A 64 -1.25 -2.35 -5.63
CA MET A 64 -2.58 -2.39 -6.25
C MET A 64 -2.43 -2.62 -7.76
N ALA A 65 -3.07 -3.66 -8.28
CA ALA A 65 -3.01 -4.05 -9.68
C ALA A 65 -4.06 -3.34 -10.54
N ARG A 66 -5.10 -2.76 -9.91
CA ARG A 66 -6.23 -2.10 -10.55
C ARG A 66 -6.75 -0.96 -9.69
N GLY A 67 -7.15 0.15 -10.31
CA GLY A 67 -7.82 1.24 -9.60
C GLY A 67 -7.71 2.60 -10.28
N HIS A 68 -8.68 3.47 -10.03
CA HIS A 68 -8.65 4.87 -10.49
C HIS A 68 -7.61 5.71 -9.74
N ASN A 69 -7.25 5.32 -8.53
CA ASN A 69 -6.34 6.05 -7.64
C ASN A 69 -4.87 5.60 -7.78
N GLY A 70 -4.52 5.08 -8.96
CA GLY A 70 -3.18 4.55 -9.26
C GLY A 70 -2.93 3.15 -8.71
N PHE A 71 -1.65 2.77 -8.69
CA PHE A 71 -1.12 1.46 -8.35
C PHE A 71 -0.28 1.56 -7.07
N LYS A 72 -0.91 2.02 -5.97
CA LYS A 72 -0.19 2.25 -4.71
C LYS A 72 0.44 0.98 -4.16
N ALA A 73 1.61 1.13 -3.56
CA ALA A 73 2.38 0.08 -2.93
C ALA A 73 2.40 0.21 -1.40
N PHE A 74 2.29 -0.92 -0.70
CA PHE A 74 2.26 -1.03 0.76
C PHE A 74 3.25 -2.09 1.23
N VAL A 75 3.91 -1.89 2.36
CA VAL A 75 4.77 -2.93 2.95
C VAL A 75 3.97 -3.69 3.99
N PHE A 76 3.95 -5.02 3.88
CA PHE A 76 3.38 -5.86 4.93
C PHE A 76 4.33 -5.95 6.11
N ASP A 77 3.89 -5.50 7.28
CA ASP A 77 4.70 -5.41 8.51
C ASP A 77 4.79 -6.74 9.29
N GLY A 78 3.98 -7.73 8.91
CA GLY A 78 3.87 -9.02 9.61
C GLY A 78 2.95 -9.00 10.84
N GLY A 79 2.23 -7.91 11.11
CA GLY A 79 1.45 -7.76 12.34
C GLY A 79 0.16 -8.60 12.37
N LYS A 80 -0.48 -8.84 11.22
CA LYS A 80 -1.71 -9.63 11.11
C LYS A 80 -1.46 -10.89 10.30
N THR A 81 -0.94 -11.93 10.95
CA THR A 81 -0.59 -13.22 10.32
C THR A 81 -1.39 -14.37 10.92
N PRO A 82 -1.75 -15.42 10.14
CA PRO A 82 -1.44 -15.60 8.72
C PRO A 82 -2.31 -14.71 7.82
N ALA A 83 -1.70 -14.09 6.80
CA ALA A 83 -2.40 -13.20 5.86
C ALA A 83 -2.14 -13.58 4.41
N VAL A 84 -3.14 -13.38 3.57
CA VAL A 84 -3.04 -13.43 2.10
C VAL A 84 -3.50 -12.09 1.53
N ALA A 85 -2.91 -11.69 0.41
CA ALA A 85 -3.40 -10.54 -0.35
C ALA A 85 -4.57 -10.95 -1.26
N SER A 86 -5.61 -10.14 -1.32
CA SER A 86 -6.69 -10.32 -2.30
C SER A 86 -6.22 -10.07 -3.74
N ALA A 87 -6.97 -10.54 -4.73
CA ALA A 87 -6.61 -10.46 -6.15
C ALA A 87 -6.48 -9.03 -6.72
N VAL A 88 -6.84 -8.00 -5.95
CA VAL A 88 -6.56 -6.60 -6.31
C VAL A 88 -5.08 -6.26 -6.18
N PHE A 89 -4.26 -7.11 -5.57
CA PHE A 89 -2.84 -6.90 -5.37
C PHE A 89 -1.96 -7.80 -6.24
N LEU A 90 -0.82 -7.24 -6.64
CA LEU A 90 0.40 -7.98 -6.93
C LEU A 90 1.30 -7.97 -5.68
N VAL A 91 1.85 -9.12 -5.32
CA VAL A 91 2.73 -9.31 -4.16
C VAL A 91 4.16 -9.42 -4.66
N LEU A 92 5.01 -8.47 -4.27
CA LEU A 92 6.43 -8.46 -4.55
C LEU A 92 7.18 -9.04 -3.35
N ARG A 93 7.84 -10.17 -3.56
CA ARG A 93 8.75 -10.78 -2.58
C ARG A 93 10.18 -10.54 -2.98
N ILE A 94 10.93 -9.86 -2.13
CA ILE A 94 12.31 -9.44 -2.42
C ILE A 94 13.23 -10.66 -2.52
N LYS A 95 14.06 -10.70 -3.56
CA LYS A 95 15.07 -11.76 -3.78
C LYS A 95 16.45 -11.37 -3.25
N HIS A 96 16.79 -10.07 -3.30
CA HIS A 96 18.11 -9.56 -2.97
C HIS A 96 18.12 -8.83 -1.63
N ALA A 97 19.10 -9.15 -0.78
CA ALA A 97 19.27 -8.49 0.53
C ALA A 97 19.53 -6.97 0.40
N ASP A 98 20.03 -6.53 -0.76
CA ASP A 98 20.37 -5.13 -1.03
C ASP A 98 19.14 -4.26 -1.36
N VAL A 99 17.93 -4.81 -1.38
CA VAL A 99 16.70 -4.06 -1.65
C VAL A 99 15.87 -3.93 -0.38
N HIS A 100 15.68 -2.70 0.08
CA HIS A 100 14.86 -2.42 1.25
C HIS A 100 13.36 -2.35 0.85
N PRO A 101 12.45 -3.13 1.49
CA PRO A 101 11.04 -3.17 1.11
C PRO A 101 10.35 -1.81 1.06
N ALA A 102 10.58 -0.99 2.09
CA ALA A 102 9.96 0.33 2.17
C ALA A 102 10.51 1.31 1.13
N TYR A 103 11.75 1.10 0.66
CA TYR A 103 12.30 1.90 -0.43
C TYR A 103 11.61 1.53 -1.74
N LEU A 104 11.41 0.24 -1.99
CA LEU A 104 10.68 -0.21 -3.18
C LEU A 104 9.24 0.30 -3.20
N ALA A 105 8.53 0.20 -2.07
CA ALA A 105 7.18 0.76 -1.94
C ALA A 105 7.16 2.28 -2.15
N TRP A 106 8.14 3.01 -1.60
CA TRP A 106 8.30 4.44 -1.82
C TRP A 106 8.52 4.76 -3.31
N TYR A 107 9.44 4.06 -3.98
CA TYR A 107 9.79 4.28 -5.38
C TYR A 107 8.59 4.05 -6.31
N ILE A 108 7.82 2.99 -6.07
CA ILE A 108 6.59 2.71 -6.82
C ILE A 108 5.55 3.82 -6.59
N ASN A 109 5.46 4.38 -5.39
CA ASN A 109 4.52 5.43 -5.05
C ASN A 109 4.93 6.84 -5.50
N LEU A 110 6.10 7.03 -6.11
CA LEU A 110 6.49 8.33 -6.68
C LEU A 110 5.52 8.75 -7.79
N GLY A 111 5.27 10.06 -7.89
CA GLY A 111 4.37 10.62 -8.91
C GLY A 111 4.78 10.22 -10.33
N SER A 112 6.06 10.37 -10.67
CA SER A 112 6.61 9.96 -11.96
C SER A 112 6.47 8.46 -12.24
N THR A 113 6.69 7.62 -11.23
CA THR A 113 6.51 6.16 -11.36
C THR A 113 5.03 5.81 -11.57
N GLN A 114 4.12 6.46 -10.84
CA GLN A 114 2.68 6.27 -11.02
C GLN A 114 2.21 6.72 -12.40
N GLU A 115 2.68 7.87 -12.89
CA GLU A 115 2.41 8.36 -14.24
C GLU A 115 2.87 7.37 -15.31
N LEU A 116 4.09 6.83 -15.17
CA LEU A 116 4.63 5.79 -16.06
C LEU A 116 3.80 4.51 -16.02
N LEU A 117 3.41 4.04 -14.84
CA LEU A 117 2.58 2.84 -14.70
C LEU A 117 1.17 3.06 -15.27
N ILE A 118 0.61 4.26 -15.13
CA ILE A 118 -0.70 4.62 -15.70
C ILE A 118 -0.62 4.65 -17.22
N SER A 119 0.40 5.27 -17.81
CA SER A 119 0.55 5.37 -19.28
C SER A 119 0.79 4.02 -19.95
N THR A 120 1.36 3.06 -19.22
CA THR A 120 1.60 1.67 -19.69
C THR A 120 0.51 0.68 -19.26
N SER A 121 -0.47 1.12 -18.48
CA SER A 121 -1.57 0.29 -18.01
C SER A 121 -2.56 -0.07 -19.13
N ARG A 122 -3.37 -1.11 -18.88
CA ARG A 122 -4.45 -1.53 -19.78
C ARG A 122 -5.80 -1.11 -19.25
N GLY A 123 -6.73 -0.84 -20.16
CA GLY A 123 -8.12 -0.49 -19.84
C GLY A 123 -8.30 1.01 -19.63
N SER A 124 -9.16 1.63 -20.44
CA SER A 124 -9.41 3.08 -20.43
C SER A 124 -10.24 3.53 -19.23
N ALA A 125 -11.26 2.76 -18.86
CA ALA A 125 -12.15 3.10 -17.75
C ALA A 125 -11.54 2.74 -16.38
N LEU A 126 -10.93 1.57 -16.26
CA LEU A 126 -10.29 1.10 -15.03
C LEU A 126 -8.86 0.64 -15.33
N PRO A 127 -7.86 1.51 -15.11
CA PRO A 127 -6.47 1.18 -15.32
C PRO A 127 -6.05 -0.08 -14.56
N ALA A 128 -5.34 -0.97 -15.24
CA ALA A 128 -4.85 -2.22 -14.69
C ALA A 128 -3.42 -2.53 -15.15
N ILE A 129 -2.57 -2.94 -14.21
CA ILE A 129 -1.24 -3.48 -14.48
C ILE A 129 -1.21 -4.98 -14.16
N ASN A 130 -0.41 -5.71 -14.93
CA ASN A 130 -0.15 -7.13 -14.69
C ASN A 130 1.32 -7.33 -14.27
N LYS A 131 1.69 -8.58 -13.98
CA LYS A 131 3.04 -8.94 -13.56
C LYS A 131 4.12 -8.52 -14.56
N SER A 132 3.82 -8.60 -15.86
CA SER A 132 4.78 -8.24 -16.91
C SER A 132 5.01 -6.74 -16.92
N ILE A 133 3.95 -5.92 -16.94
CA ILE A 133 4.07 -4.45 -16.90
C ILE A 133 4.84 -4.00 -15.65
N LEU A 134 4.44 -4.49 -14.48
CA LEU A 134 5.12 -4.12 -13.23
C LEU A 134 6.56 -4.62 -13.18
N GLY A 135 6.83 -5.82 -13.70
CA GLY A 135 8.17 -6.43 -13.71
C GLY A 135 9.16 -5.69 -14.60
N GLU A 136 8.71 -5.08 -15.70
CA GLU A 136 9.53 -4.29 -16.62
C GLU A 136 9.85 -2.88 -16.09
N LEU A 137 9.26 -2.47 -14.96
CA LEU A 137 9.56 -1.18 -14.34
C LEU A 137 11.06 -1.07 -14.04
N GLU A 138 11.69 -0.02 -14.56
CA GLU A 138 13.08 0.29 -14.25
C GLU A 138 13.19 0.97 -12.88
N ILE A 139 14.03 0.40 -12.03
CA ILE A 139 14.29 0.90 -10.69
C ILE A 139 15.78 1.21 -10.51
N THR A 140 16.04 2.30 -9.78
CA THR A 140 17.37 2.64 -9.29
C THR A 140 17.50 2.10 -7.87
N ILE A 141 18.53 1.29 -7.59
CA ILE A 141 18.82 0.74 -6.26
C ILE A 141 20.14 1.36 -5.75
N PRO A 142 20.07 2.43 -4.93
CA PRO A 142 21.26 2.97 -4.28
C PRO A 142 21.70 2.07 -3.11
N PRO A 143 22.84 2.31 -2.44
CA PRO A 143 23.25 1.56 -1.26
C PRO A 143 22.17 1.54 -0.16
N LEU A 144 22.10 0.46 0.63
CA LEU A 144 21.06 0.26 1.66
C LEU A 144 20.93 1.43 2.63
N SER A 145 22.04 2.04 3.05
CA SER A 145 22.02 3.22 3.93
C SER A 145 21.30 4.41 3.30
N VAL A 146 21.49 4.63 2.00
CA VAL A 146 20.81 5.68 1.23
C VAL A 146 19.32 5.36 1.12
N GLN A 147 18.97 4.11 0.82
CA GLN A 147 17.57 3.66 0.78
C GLN A 147 16.85 3.91 2.12
N GLN A 148 17.50 3.57 3.23
CA GLN A 148 16.97 3.80 4.58
C GLN A 148 16.77 5.29 4.86
N ASN A 149 17.75 6.13 4.50
CA ASN A 149 17.65 7.59 4.65
C ASN A 149 16.49 8.18 3.85
N ILE A 150 16.33 7.75 2.59
CA ILE A 150 15.21 8.18 1.73
C ILE A 150 13.86 7.82 2.39
N VAL A 151 13.73 6.58 2.86
CA VAL A 151 12.50 6.11 3.53
C VAL A 151 12.23 6.92 4.80
N ALA A 152 13.26 7.20 5.61
CA ALA A 152 13.12 7.99 6.84
C ALA A 152 12.67 9.42 6.54
N LEU A 153 13.30 10.10 5.58
CA LEU A 153 12.92 11.44 5.15
C LEU A 153 11.47 11.48 4.63
N TYR A 154 11.09 10.50 3.81
CA TYR A 154 9.73 10.42 3.29
C TYR A 154 8.68 10.20 4.39
N LYS A 155 8.99 9.37 5.39
CA LYS A 155 8.11 9.18 6.56
C LYS A 155 7.92 10.49 7.33
N LEU A 156 9.01 11.22 7.62
CA LEU A 156 8.94 12.51 8.30
C LEU A 156 8.09 13.53 7.50
N LYS A 157 8.27 13.60 6.18
CA LYS A 157 7.45 14.47 5.32
C LYS A 157 5.96 14.10 5.37
N LYS A 158 5.66 12.81 5.47
CA LYS A 158 4.29 12.30 5.56
C LYS A 158 3.66 12.64 6.91
N GLU A 159 4.41 12.50 7.99
CA GLU A 159 3.99 12.90 9.34
C GLU A 159 3.72 14.41 9.41
N GLU A 160 4.62 15.25 8.88
CA GLU A 160 4.41 16.69 8.75
C GLU A 160 3.09 16.99 8.02
N SER A 161 2.86 16.33 6.88
CA SER A 161 1.65 16.53 6.08
C SER A 161 0.37 16.12 6.83
N ASN A 162 0.44 15.07 7.65
CA ASN A 162 -0.69 14.63 8.48
C ASN A 162 -0.97 15.63 9.62
N ILE A 163 0.08 16.15 10.27
CA ILE A 163 -0.04 17.17 11.32
C ILE A 163 -0.68 18.44 10.75
N LEU A 164 -0.25 18.90 9.57
CA LEU A 164 -0.81 20.08 8.90
C LEU A 164 -2.30 19.91 8.56
N LYS A 165 -2.69 18.74 8.03
CA LYS A 165 -4.11 18.43 7.79
C LYS A 165 -4.91 18.47 9.08
N LYS A 166 -4.37 17.90 10.17
CA LYS A 166 -5.06 17.88 11.45
C LYS A 166 -5.24 19.29 12.03
N LEU A 167 -4.23 20.14 11.87
CA LEU A 167 -4.28 21.53 12.27
C LEU A 167 -5.39 22.29 11.52
N ASP A 168 -5.50 22.07 10.21
CA ASP A 168 -6.53 22.69 9.37
C ASP A 168 -7.95 22.27 9.76
N GLU A 169 -8.17 20.98 10.01
CA GLU A 169 -9.45 20.44 10.52
C GLU A 169 -9.86 21.11 11.85
N LEU A 170 -8.91 21.27 12.77
CA LEU A 170 -9.16 21.87 14.08
C LEU A 170 -9.49 23.36 13.97
N LYS A 171 -8.79 24.09 13.10
CA LYS A 171 -9.09 25.50 12.81
C LYS A 171 -10.49 25.67 12.22
N THR A 172 -10.87 24.80 11.28
CA THR A 172 -12.20 24.80 10.66
C THR A 172 -13.31 24.57 11.70
N LYS A 173 -13.14 23.59 12.59
CA LYS A 173 -14.09 23.34 13.69
C LYS A 173 -14.20 24.51 14.67
N ALA A 174 -13.07 25.11 15.02
CA ALA A 174 -13.06 26.28 15.91
C ALA A 174 -13.80 27.48 15.30
N LEU A 175 -13.67 27.69 13.98
CA LEU A 175 -14.42 28.71 13.25
C LEU A 175 -15.91 28.39 13.26
N GLU A 176 -16.30 27.15 12.95
CA GLU A 176 -17.71 26.73 12.94
C GLU A 176 -18.40 26.97 14.29
N VAL A 177 -17.74 26.64 15.40
CA VAL A 177 -18.25 26.91 16.75
C VAL A 177 -18.46 28.40 16.98
N LYS A 178 -17.51 29.25 16.58
CA LYS A 178 -17.65 30.71 16.70
C LYS A 178 -18.83 31.23 15.88
N LEU A 179 -18.97 30.77 14.63
CA LEU A 179 -20.06 31.18 13.75
C LEU A 179 -21.43 30.76 14.32
N LYS A 180 -21.56 29.53 14.82
CA LYS A 180 -22.78 29.07 15.50
C LYS A 180 -23.13 29.89 16.74
N GLY A 181 -22.10 30.32 17.49
CA GLY A 181 -22.28 31.22 18.63
C GLY A 181 -22.91 32.56 18.24
N LEU A 182 -22.60 33.10 17.05
CA LEU A 182 -23.20 34.35 16.56
C LEU A 182 -24.67 34.20 16.16
N ILE A 183 -25.06 33.02 15.65
CA ILE A 183 -26.45 32.74 15.26
C ILE A 183 -27.36 32.62 16.48
N ASN A 184 -26.86 32.03 17.58
CA ASN A 184 -27.65 31.81 18.79
C ASN A 184 -27.88 33.06 19.66
N ILE A 185 -27.42 34.24 19.20
CA ILE A 185 -27.60 35.53 19.89
C ILE A 185 -28.73 36.37 19.22
N ILE A 186 -29.27 35.91 18.09
CA ILE A 186 -30.40 36.51 17.36
C ILE A 186 -31.67 35.73 17.68
#